data_AF-A0A7C1LDF7-F1
#
_entry.id   AF-A0A7C1LDF7-F1
#
_cell.length_a   1.000
_cell.length_b   1.000
_cell.length_c   1.000
_cell.angle_alpha   90.00
_cell.angle_beta   90.00
_cell.angle_gamma   90.00
#
_symmetry.space_group_name_H-M   'P 1'
#
loop_
_entity.id
_entity.type
_entity.pdbx_description
1 polymer ?
#
loop_
_entity_poly.entity_id
_entity_poly.type
_entity_poly.pdbx_seq_one_letter_code
_entity_poly.pdbx_strand_id
1 'polypeptide(L)'
;MRKSILLLLYIFVVNTSFSQSEKKIKWWNPVNSVVPVISGQAWPSEVKSVYHRFPERAEESVREKVWNLSKQSAGLSIRFWSNADSILVKYQLKEAIDMAHMPATGVSGLDLYSKTFDGEWLRSWGSYLIKTKSNYSFRIDDDSESYKKYGREYQLFLPLYNEVEILEIGVDSKSSFEVLPIRKEKPIVAYGTSICQGACASRPGMAWTNILERNLERPVINLGFSGNGKLEMEVIDLMTEIDSKLYILDCLPNLNPNTDDTYSLTIDAVKKIRLKRLNVPIILTTHIGYADELTRKKSAEEVIKLNKELERAHNDLKSEGLENIFLLKKQDLAFGFDMYVDHIHPNDYGMVQYAMVYEDLIREVIKESIGDLSTKAPKTQSRDIDVYKWEERHQDILELNKVDEPKICLFGDSIINFWGGEPVSTIARGQDSWDGILKPLGVRNFGFGWDRIENVLWRVYHDELDGYQAEQIILMIGTNNINFNSDTEIIKGLETLIRAIKIRQPKSKILMIGILPRTGKEKLIKELNLKIAQLAVLEAVDFRKIDDQLLLKNGIINDSLFTDGLHPNREGYMILGKQLERIIIDK
;
A
#
# COMPACT_ATOMS: atom_id res chain seq x y z
N MET A 1 -47.78 -75.44 30.14
CA MET A 1 -48.98 -74.56 30.13
C MET A 1 -48.53 -73.10 30.09
N ARG A 2 -49.02 -72.34 29.08
CA ARG A 2 -49.28 -70.87 29.01
C ARG A 2 -48.27 -69.89 29.66
N LYS A 3 -47.57 -69.04 28.88
CA LYS A 3 -47.89 -67.62 28.51
C LYS A 3 -47.90 -66.68 29.75
N SER A 4 -47.14 -65.58 29.86
CA SER A 4 -47.11 -64.34 29.03
C SER A 4 -45.89 -63.47 29.48
N ILE A 5 -44.98 -62.94 28.65
CA ILE A 5 -44.94 -61.75 27.75
C ILE A 5 -45.03 -60.37 28.45
N LEU A 6 -44.11 -59.47 28.01
CA LEU A 6 -44.01 -57.98 28.09
C LEU A 6 -43.09 -57.44 29.21
N LEU A 7 -42.11 -56.54 28.97
CA LEU A 7 -41.65 -55.82 27.79
C LEU A 7 -40.25 -55.26 28.11
N LEU A 8 -39.22 -55.60 27.33
CA LEU A 8 -37.86 -55.07 27.43
C LEU A 8 -37.74 -53.88 26.47
N LEU A 9 -37.72 -52.66 27.02
CA LEU A 9 -37.47 -51.44 26.25
C LEU A 9 -35.94 -51.25 26.13
N TYR A 10 -35.37 -51.77 25.04
CA TYR A 10 -34.00 -51.52 24.64
C TYR A 10 -33.90 -50.08 24.12
N ILE A 11 -33.35 -49.17 24.91
CA ILE A 11 -32.91 -47.85 24.44
C ILE A 11 -31.54 -48.06 23.78
N PHE A 12 -31.54 -48.22 22.46
CA PHE A 12 -30.34 -48.07 21.64
C PHE A 12 -30.04 -46.57 21.52
N VAL A 13 -29.19 -46.04 22.40
CA VAL A 13 -28.55 -44.74 22.19
C VAL A 13 -27.48 -44.94 21.11
N VAL A 14 -27.81 -44.60 19.86
CA VAL A 14 -26.82 -44.46 18.80
C VAL A 14 -26.03 -43.18 19.10
N ASN A 15 -24.87 -43.32 19.74
CA ASN A 15 -23.88 -42.27 19.77
C ASN A 15 -23.27 -42.15 18.38
N THR A 16 -23.85 -41.30 17.53
CA THR A 16 -23.14 -40.78 16.37
C THR A 16 -22.05 -39.84 16.88
N SER A 17 -20.87 -40.39 17.18
CA SER A 17 -19.67 -39.60 17.35
C SER A 17 -19.27 -39.07 15.97
N PHE A 18 -19.57 -37.80 15.69
CA PHE A 18 -18.92 -37.09 14.60
C PHE A 18 -17.43 -37.03 14.91
N SER A 19 -16.65 -37.93 14.31
CA SER A 19 -15.20 -37.82 14.27
C SER A 19 -14.87 -36.57 13.44
N GLN A 20 -14.69 -35.42 14.08
CA GLN A 20 -13.97 -34.32 13.45
C GLN A 20 -12.56 -34.85 13.16
N SER A 21 -12.23 -35.05 11.90
CA SER A 21 -10.86 -35.36 11.50
C SER A 21 -9.94 -34.29 12.08
N GLU A 22 -8.92 -34.67 12.85
CA GLU A 22 -7.90 -33.72 13.32
C GLU A 22 -7.35 -32.95 12.11
N LYS A 23 -7.59 -31.63 12.08
CA LYS A 23 -7.06 -30.76 11.03
C LYS A 23 -5.54 -30.71 11.18
N LYS A 24 -4.82 -31.39 10.29
CA LYS A 24 -3.35 -31.32 10.23
C LYS A 24 -2.95 -29.90 9.83
N ILE A 25 -2.13 -29.24 10.64
CA ILE A 25 -1.63 -27.89 10.38
C ILE A 25 -0.28 -27.97 9.68
N LYS A 26 -0.08 -27.16 8.63
CA LYS A 26 1.24 -26.87 8.06
C LYS A 26 1.73 -25.53 8.62
N TRP A 27 2.97 -25.49 9.08
CA TRP A 27 3.60 -24.32 9.67
C TRP A 27 4.67 -23.77 8.73
N TRP A 28 4.71 -22.46 8.59
CA TRP A 28 5.72 -21.75 7.84
C TRP A 28 6.44 -20.75 8.74
N ASN A 29 7.77 -20.70 8.62
CA ASN A 29 8.64 -19.78 9.36
C ASN A 29 9.26 -18.77 8.39
N PRO A 30 9.11 -17.45 8.61
CA PRO A 30 9.70 -16.41 7.77
C PRO A 30 11.22 -16.53 7.56
N VAL A 31 11.96 -17.06 8.53
CA VAL A 31 13.42 -17.28 8.44
C VAL A 31 13.79 -18.23 7.29
N ASN A 32 12.87 -19.12 6.90
CA ASN A 32 13.10 -20.09 5.83
C ASN A 32 12.72 -19.54 4.43
N SER A 33 12.33 -18.27 4.34
CA SER A 33 11.97 -17.67 3.05
C SER A 33 13.20 -17.48 2.16
N VAL A 34 13.07 -17.80 0.87
CA VAL A 34 14.12 -17.58 -0.13
C VAL A 34 14.15 -16.15 -0.67
N VAL A 35 13.10 -15.38 -0.43
CA VAL A 35 12.97 -13.96 -0.78
C VAL A 35 12.65 -13.14 0.48
N PRO A 36 13.00 -11.85 0.52
CA PRO A 36 12.54 -10.96 1.59
C PRO A 36 11.02 -10.91 1.70
N VAL A 37 10.48 -11.16 2.89
CA VAL A 37 9.02 -11.25 3.17
C VAL A 37 8.58 -10.39 4.36
N ILE A 38 9.52 -9.70 5.01
CA ILE A 38 9.23 -8.80 6.12
C ILE A 38 9.05 -7.39 5.55
N SER A 39 7.79 -7.00 5.37
CA SER A 39 7.40 -5.65 4.95
C SER A 39 7.73 -4.63 6.04
N GLY A 40 8.01 -3.38 5.64
CA GLY A 40 8.40 -2.29 6.56
C GLY A 40 9.87 -2.31 6.99
N GLN A 41 10.69 -3.23 6.44
CA GLN A 41 12.12 -3.38 6.73
C GLN A 41 12.97 -2.76 5.62
N ALA A 42 13.99 -1.96 5.96
CA ALA A 42 14.80 -1.27 4.97
C ALA A 42 16.02 -2.08 4.48
N TRP A 43 16.56 -2.97 5.31
CA TRP A 43 17.79 -3.73 5.03
C TRP A 43 17.61 -5.24 5.18
N PRO A 44 16.71 -5.87 4.39
CA PRO A 44 16.30 -7.26 4.60
C PRO A 44 17.45 -8.29 4.50
N SER A 45 18.56 -7.95 3.82
CA SER A 45 19.72 -8.82 3.65
C SER A 45 20.86 -8.57 4.64
N GLU A 46 20.77 -7.54 5.48
CA GLU A 46 21.86 -7.12 6.37
C GLU A 46 21.48 -7.22 7.85
N VAL A 47 20.28 -7.69 8.19
CA VAL A 47 19.80 -7.77 9.57
C VAL A 47 20.33 -9.01 10.30
N LYS A 48 20.62 -8.85 11.61
CA LYS A 48 21.04 -9.97 12.48
C LYS A 48 19.93 -10.99 12.71
N SER A 49 18.69 -10.52 12.75
CA SER A 49 17.47 -11.32 12.77
C SER A 49 16.49 -10.73 11.78
N VAL A 50 15.71 -11.58 11.10
CA VAL A 50 14.70 -11.13 10.11
C VAL A 50 13.65 -10.18 10.70
N TYR A 51 13.51 -10.13 12.03
CA TYR A 51 12.57 -9.25 12.73
C TYR A 51 13.20 -7.94 13.26
N HIS A 52 14.48 -7.68 12.97
CA HIS A 52 15.15 -6.44 13.38
C HIS A 52 14.95 -5.34 12.33
N ARG A 53 14.97 -4.08 12.77
CA ARG A 53 14.75 -2.91 11.91
C ARG A 53 16.01 -2.36 11.29
N PHE A 54 17.17 -2.54 11.95
CA PHE A 54 18.47 -2.04 11.50
C PHE A 54 19.37 -3.14 10.95
N PRO A 55 20.30 -2.80 10.03
CA PRO A 55 21.31 -3.73 9.59
C PRO A 55 22.27 -4.02 10.76
N GLU A 56 22.84 -5.22 10.83
CA GLU A 56 23.72 -5.67 11.91
C GLU A 56 24.91 -4.72 12.13
N ARG A 57 25.48 -4.18 11.04
CA ARG A 57 26.58 -3.20 11.11
C ARG A 57 26.24 -1.91 11.85
N ALA A 58 24.96 -1.59 12.05
CA ALA A 58 24.57 -0.41 12.82
C ALA A 58 24.91 -0.55 14.30
N GLU A 59 25.08 -1.78 14.83
CA GLU A 59 25.43 -2.04 16.23
C GLU A 59 26.69 -1.29 16.68
N GLU A 60 27.65 -1.10 15.77
CA GLU A 60 28.92 -0.42 16.06
C GLU A 60 28.84 1.11 16.00
N SER A 61 27.85 1.67 15.29
CA SER A 61 27.77 3.11 15.02
C SER A 61 26.70 3.80 15.85
N VAL A 62 25.53 3.19 16.04
CA VAL A 62 24.45 3.82 16.78
C VAL A 62 24.61 3.64 18.29
N ARG A 63 24.02 4.54 19.09
CA ARG A 63 24.00 4.40 20.55
C ARG A 63 23.37 3.07 20.94
N GLU A 64 23.93 2.41 21.97
CA GLU A 64 23.45 1.12 22.47
C GLU A 64 21.93 1.07 22.74
N LYS A 65 21.35 2.16 23.27
CA LYS A 65 19.90 2.26 23.48
C LYS A 65 19.10 2.23 22.18
N VAL A 66 19.57 2.90 21.13
CA VAL A 66 18.94 2.90 19.80
C VAL A 66 19.08 1.50 19.19
N TRP A 67 20.27 0.91 19.25
CA TRP A 67 20.50 -0.46 18.77
C TRP A 67 19.54 -1.46 19.43
N ASN A 68 19.43 -1.42 20.76
CA ASN A 68 18.54 -2.32 21.49
C ASN A 68 17.08 -2.17 21.08
N LEU A 69 16.58 -0.93 20.91
CA LEU A 69 15.23 -0.68 20.43
C LEU A 69 15.03 -1.09 18.96
N SER A 70 16.09 -1.09 18.14
CA SER A 70 16.01 -1.51 16.74
C SER A 70 15.72 -3.00 16.57
N LYS A 71 15.94 -3.82 17.61
CA LYS A 71 15.60 -5.24 17.64
C LYS A 71 14.11 -5.51 17.79
N GLN A 72 13.33 -4.51 18.22
CA GLN A 72 11.88 -4.60 18.33
C GLN A 72 11.23 -4.38 16.96
N SER A 73 10.14 -5.07 16.68
CA SER A 73 9.55 -5.20 15.33
C SER A 73 8.53 -4.11 14.96
N ALA A 74 8.62 -2.90 15.53
CA ALA A 74 7.67 -1.82 15.27
C ALA A 74 7.55 -1.50 13.77
N GLY A 75 6.33 -1.49 13.24
CA GLY A 75 6.08 -1.24 11.82
C GLY A 75 6.43 -2.38 10.87
N LEU A 76 6.99 -3.48 11.37
CA LEU A 76 7.22 -4.67 10.54
C LEU A 76 5.92 -5.46 10.37
N SER A 77 5.75 -6.06 9.19
CA SER A 77 4.61 -6.92 8.90
C SER A 77 4.95 -8.04 7.93
N ILE A 78 4.10 -9.06 7.87
CA ILE A 78 4.23 -10.20 6.96
C ILE A 78 2.99 -10.26 6.07
N ARG A 79 3.19 -10.32 4.75
CA ARG A 79 2.11 -10.45 3.78
C ARG A 79 2.06 -11.84 3.17
N PHE A 80 0.86 -12.37 3.00
CA PHE A 80 0.64 -13.70 2.43
C PHE A 80 -0.78 -13.84 1.88
N TRP A 81 -0.98 -14.79 0.99
CA TRP A 81 -2.25 -15.18 0.42
C TRP A 81 -2.69 -16.53 0.98
N SER A 82 -3.97 -16.66 1.33
CA SER A 82 -4.51 -17.91 1.89
C SER A 82 -6.03 -18.01 1.70
N ASN A 83 -6.53 -19.23 1.58
CA ASN A 83 -7.96 -19.58 1.64
C ASN A 83 -8.35 -20.30 2.95
N ALA A 84 -7.52 -20.19 3.99
CA ALA A 84 -7.72 -20.91 5.24
C ALA A 84 -8.80 -20.27 6.13
N ASP A 85 -9.73 -21.10 6.61
CA ASP A 85 -10.75 -20.72 7.61
C ASP A 85 -10.15 -20.28 8.97
N SER A 86 -8.88 -20.57 9.19
CA SER A 86 -8.15 -20.20 10.39
C SER A 86 -6.68 -19.94 10.09
N ILE A 87 -6.17 -18.82 10.59
CA ILE A 87 -4.75 -18.48 10.57
C ILE A 87 -4.24 -18.55 12.00
N LEU A 88 -3.33 -19.47 12.25
CA LEU A 88 -2.70 -19.67 13.55
C LEU A 88 -1.33 -19.00 13.54
N VAL A 89 -0.93 -18.39 14.64
CA VAL A 89 0.42 -17.86 14.80
C VAL A 89 0.96 -18.31 16.15
N LYS A 90 2.18 -18.84 16.18
CA LYS A 90 2.94 -19.07 17.41
C LYS A 90 4.23 -18.30 17.33
N TYR A 91 4.62 -17.65 18.42
CA TYR A 91 5.81 -16.81 18.44
C TYR A 91 6.42 -16.71 19.84
N GLN A 92 7.71 -16.39 19.89
CA GLN A 92 8.48 -16.26 21.11
C GLN A 92 9.06 -14.85 21.21
N LEU A 93 8.95 -14.26 22.40
CA LEU A 93 9.30 -12.88 22.73
C LEU A 93 10.43 -12.86 23.75
N LYS A 94 11.29 -11.82 23.72
CA LYS A 94 12.41 -11.69 24.67
C LYS A 94 12.20 -10.69 25.79
N GLU A 95 11.34 -9.69 25.59
CA GLU A 95 11.18 -8.58 26.52
C GLU A 95 9.90 -8.69 27.37
N ALA A 96 9.64 -7.66 28.18
CA ALA A 96 8.43 -7.54 28.97
C ALA A 96 7.18 -7.57 28.08
N ILE A 97 6.12 -8.20 28.57
CA ILE A 97 4.91 -8.45 27.77
C ILE A 97 4.05 -7.19 27.62
N ASP A 98 4.05 -6.34 28.63
CA ASP A 98 3.28 -5.11 28.72
C ASP A 98 4.11 -3.98 29.36
N MET A 99 3.56 -2.76 29.31
CA MET A 99 4.09 -1.59 29.99
C MET A 99 2.97 -0.97 30.83
N ALA A 100 3.30 -0.25 31.91
CA ALA A 100 2.29 0.31 32.82
C ALA A 100 1.23 1.20 32.13
N HIS A 101 1.57 1.80 30.99
CA HIS A 101 0.73 2.71 30.21
C HIS A 101 0.43 2.17 28.80
N MET A 102 0.80 0.93 28.47
CA MET A 102 0.55 0.33 27.16
C MET A 102 0.16 -1.15 27.30
N PRO A 103 -1.00 -1.57 26.75
CA PRO A 103 -1.50 -2.93 26.94
C PRO A 103 -0.60 -3.97 26.28
N ALA A 104 -0.63 -5.20 26.79
CA ALA A 104 0.11 -6.34 26.22
C ALA A 104 -0.15 -6.54 24.72
N THR A 105 -1.38 -6.26 24.27
CA THR A 105 -1.75 -6.33 22.85
C THR A 105 -1.03 -5.30 21.99
N GLY A 106 -0.67 -4.14 22.53
CA GLY A 106 0.11 -3.12 21.83
C GLY A 106 1.61 -3.39 21.88
N VAL A 107 2.13 -3.76 23.06
CA VAL A 107 3.56 -4.01 23.27
C VAL A 107 4.01 -5.27 22.52
N SER A 108 3.25 -6.35 22.68
CA SER A 108 3.66 -7.73 22.37
C SER A 108 2.68 -8.46 21.45
N GLY A 109 1.53 -7.86 21.13
CA GLY A 109 0.50 -8.51 20.33
C GLY A 109 0.75 -8.50 18.83
N LEU A 110 -0.18 -9.12 18.10
CA LEU A 110 -0.24 -9.17 16.65
C LEU A 110 -1.57 -8.60 16.17
N ASP A 111 -1.62 -8.17 14.91
CA ASP A 111 -2.84 -7.65 14.30
C ASP A 111 -2.96 -8.07 12.83
N LEU A 112 -4.06 -8.74 12.49
CA LEU A 112 -4.25 -9.31 11.16
C LEU A 112 -5.29 -8.53 10.36
N TYR A 113 -4.85 -8.07 9.19
CA TYR A 113 -5.68 -7.42 8.19
C TYR A 113 -5.76 -8.29 6.93
N SER A 114 -6.75 -8.04 6.10
CA SER A 114 -6.90 -8.65 4.76
C SER A 114 -7.56 -7.68 3.80
N LYS A 115 -7.54 -7.97 2.51
CA LYS A 115 -8.27 -7.19 1.49
C LYS A 115 -9.41 -7.97 0.86
N THR A 116 -10.49 -7.28 0.48
CA THR A 116 -11.49 -7.83 -0.44
C THR A 116 -10.92 -7.88 -1.87
N PHE A 117 -11.61 -8.57 -2.78
CA PHE A 117 -11.27 -8.52 -4.21
C PHE A 117 -11.37 -7.12 -4.82
N ASP A 118 -12.13 -6.23 -4.19
CA ASP A 118 -12.26 -4.81 -4.57
C ASP A 118 -11.21 -3.90 -3.94
N GLY A 119 -10.31 -4.43 -3.10
CA GLY A 119 -9.24 -3.68 -2.44
C GLY A 119 -9.61 -3.07 -1.09
N GLU A 120 -10.78 -3.38 -0.54
CA GLU A 120 -11.20 -2.83 0.76
C GLU A 120 -10.50 -3.54 1.92
N TRP A 121 -9.99 -2.77 2.88
CA TRP A 121 -9.37 -3.31 4.08
C TRP A 121 -10.43 -3.95 5.00
N LEU A 122 -10.16 -5.19 5.39
CA LEU A 122 -10.86 -5.92 6.43
C LEU A 122 -9.89 -6.19 7.59
N ARG A 123 -10.44 -6.28 8.79
CA ARG A 123 -9.69 -6.72 9.96
C ARG A 123 -10.18 -8.08 10.44
N SER A 124 -9.24 -8.97 10.71
CA SER A 124 -9.51 -10.32 11.20
C SER A 124 -9.25 -10.37 12.70
N TRP A 125 -10.30 -10.67 13.48
CA TRP A 125 -10.17 -10.83 14.93
C TRP A 125 -9.76 -12.26 15.28
N GLY A 126 -8.97 -12.40 16.33
CA GLY A 126 -8.51 -13.69 16.83
C GLY A 126 -8.54 -13.77 18.34
N SER A 127 -8.59 -15.01 18.85
CA SER A 127 -8.25 -15.29 20.23
C SER A 127 -6.73 -15.34 20.40
N TYR A 128 -6.24 -14.99 21.58
CA TYR A 128 -4.80 -14.90 21.81
C TYR A 128 -4.41 -15.24 23.24
N LEU A 129 -3.15 -15.63 23.39
CA LEU A 129 -2.44 -15.75 24.65
C LEU A 129 -1.10 -15.05 24.49
N ILE A 130 -0.91 -13.93 25.20
CA ILE A 130 0.33 -13.14 25.13
C ILE A 130 1.18 -13.39 26.37
N LYS A 131 2.30 -14.07 26.18
CA LYS A 131 3.33 -14.46 27.17
C LYS A 131 4.69 -14.54 26.45
N THR A 132 5.77 -14.95 27.13
CA THR A 132 7.06 -15.20 26.47
C THR A 132 6.93 -16.17 25.29
N LYS A 133 6.11 -17.21 25.43
CA LYS A 133 5.64 -18.05 24.31
C LYS A 133 4.17 -17.74 24.05
N SER A 134 3.93 -17.02 22.97
CA SER A 134 2.62 -16.49 22.62
C SER A 134 1.97 -17.25 21.47
N ASN A 135 0.65 -17.14 21.37
CA ASN A 135 -0.09 -17.61 20.21
C ASN A 135 -1.31 -16.74 19.91
N TYR A 136 -1.69 -16.73 18.63
CA TYR A 136 -2.92 -16.15 18.11
C TYR A 136 -3.64 -17.18 17.24
N SER A 137 -4.97 -17.15 17.27
CA SER A 137 -5.85 -17.91 16.38
C SER A 137 -6.88 -16.97 15.78
N PHE A 138 -6.65 -16.55 14.54
CA PHE A 138 -7.57 -15.72 13.77
C PHE A 138 -8.57 -16.62 13.05
N ARG A 139 -9.87 -16.35 13.25
CA ARG A 139 -10.94 -17.07 12.55
C ARG A 139 -11.34 -16.28 11.31
N ILE A 140 -11.43 -16.96 10.17
CA ILE A 140 -11.93 -16.41 8.92
C ILE A 140 -13.28 -17.05 8.63
N ASP A 141 -14.32 -16.23 8.57
CA ASP A 141 -15.70 -16.65 8.34
C ASP A 141 -16.13 -16.17 6.95
N ASP A 142 -15.61 -16.84 5.91
CA ASP A 142 -15.94 -16.57 4.51
C ASP A 142 -16.15 -17.91 3.78
N ASP A 143 -17.41 -18.25 3.54
CA ASP A 143 -17.81 -19.48 2.87
C ASP A 143 -18.16 -19.27 1.39
N SER A 144 -17.78 -18.11 0.83
CA SER A 144 -17.98 -17.87 -0.59
C SER A 144 -17.14 -18.83 -1.44
N GLU A 145 -17.70 -19.29 -2.56
CA GLU A 145 -16.99 -20.18 -3.49
C GLU A 145 -15.69 -19.55 -3.99
N SER A 146 -15.71 -18.23 -4.23
CA SER A 146 -14.53 -17.47 -4.64
C SER A 146 -13.42 -17.51 -3.57
N TYR A 147 -13.76 -17.26 -2.30
CA TYR A 147 -12.77 -17.34 -1.22
C TYR A 147 -12.21 -18.75 -1.06
N LYS A 148 -13.06 -19.79 -1.09
CA LYS A 148 -12.58 -21.18 -0.96
C LYS A 148 -11.66 -21.58 -2.11
N LYS A 149 -11.92 -21.10 -3.34
CA LYS A 149 -11.09 -21.39 -4.50
C LYS A 149 -9.78 -20.61 -4.49
N TYR A 150 -9.86 -19.29 -4.33
CA TYR A 150 -8.71 -18.42 -4.53
C TYR A 150 -8.09 -17.97 -3.22
N GLY A 151 -8.88 -17.66 -2.20
CA GLY A 151 -8.42 -17.03 -0.97
C GLY A 151 -8.34 -15.51 -1.11
N ARG A 152 -7.60 -14.86 -0.20
CA ARG A 152 -7.31 -13.41 -0.26
C ARG A 152 -5.95 -13.08 0.35
N GLU A 153 -5.49 -11.85 0.11
CA GLU A 153 -4.31 -11.28 0.75
C GLU A 153 -4.57 -10.99 2.24
N TYR A 154 -3.56 -11.27 3.05
CA TYR A 154 -3.46 -10.95 4.47
C TYR A 154 -2.18 -10.20 4.78
N GLN A 155 -2.25 -9.31 5.77
CA GLN A 155 -1.10 -8.60 6.35
C GLN A 155 -1.14 -8.73 7.87
N LEU A 156 -0.10 -9.35 8.43
CA LEU A 156 0.08 -9.55 9.87
C LEU A 156 1.10 -8.53 10.40
N PHE A 157 0.64 -7.51 11.13
CA PHE A 157 1.52 -6.56 11.82
C PHE A 157 2.13 -7.18 13.08
N LEU A 158 3.43 -6.93 13.28
CA LEU A 158 4.24 -7.49 14.36
C LEU A 158 4.26 -6.58 15.61
N PRO A 159 4.74 -7.07 16.78
CA PRO A 159 4.78 -6.31 18.02
C PRO A 159 5.51 -4.96 17.91
N LEU A 160 5.05 -3.94 18.65
CA LEU A 160 5.61 -2.58 18.61
C LEU A 160 6.80 -2.37 19.56
N TYR A 161 6.83 -3.09 20.69
CA TYR A 161 7.78 -2.84 21.78
C TYR A 161 8.39 -4.15 22.33
N ASN A 162 8.51 -5.17 21.49
CA ASN A 162 9.14 -6.43 21.89
C ASN A 162 9.94 -7.04 20.74
N GLU A 163 11.04 -7.73 21.07
CA GLU A 163 11.86 -8.47 20.12
C GLU A 163 11.23 -9.85 19.86
N VAL A 164 10.93 -10.14 18.60
CA VAL A 164 10.47 -11.45 18.14
C VAL A 164 11.67 -12.35 17.89
N GLU A 165 11.73 -13.48 18.59
CA GLU A 165 12.80 -14.47 18.43
C GLU A 165 12.43 -15.54 17.39
N ILE A 166 11.20 -16.05 17.47
CA ILE A 166 10.66 -17.06 16.57
C ILE A 166 9.23 -16.66 16.25
N LEU A 167 8.80 -16.82 15.00
CA LEU A 167 7.41 -16.72 14.60
C LEU A 167 7.11 -17.77 13.52
N GLU A 168 5.98 -18.47 13.66
CA GLU A 168 5.49 -19.40 12.67
C GLU A 168 4.01 -19.15 12.40
N ILE A 169 3.63 -19.12 11.12
CA ILE A 169 2.24 -19.01 10.66
C ILE A 169 1.75 -20.39 10.25
N GLY A 170 0.61 -20.79 10.79
CA GLY A 170 -0.01 -22.09 10.59
C GLY A 170 -1.36 -21.97 9.90
N VAL A 171 -1.59 -22.82 8.91
CA VAL A 171 -2.91 -23.01 8.28
C VAL A 171 -3.24 -24.49 8.16
N ASP A 172 -4.50 -24.81 7.90
CA ASP A 172 -4.88 -26.18 7.55
C ASP A 172 -4.03 -26.67 6.36
N SER A 173 -3.52 -27.90 6.45
CA SER A 173 -2.64 -28.50 5.44
C SER A 173 -3.28 -28.59 4.04
N LYS A 174 -4.62 -28.58 3.96
CA LYS A 174 -5.39 -28.56 2.70
C LYS A 174 -5.59 -27.14 2.15
N SER A 175 -5.42 -26.10 2.96
CA SER A 175 -5.55 -24.70 2.52
C SER A 175 -4.32 -24.24 1.75
N SER A 176 -4.50 -23.29 0.85
CA SER A 176 -3.40 -22.56 0.20
C SER A 176 -2.70 -21.66 1.20
N PHE A 177 -1.40 -21.49 1.02
CA PHE A 177 -0.59 -20.52 1.77
C PHE A 177 0.57 -20.12 0.87
N GLU A 178 0.57 -18.88 0.44
CA GLU A 178 1.59 -18.31 -0.43
C GLU A 178 2.10 -17.02 0.20
N VAL A 179 3.41 -16.91 0.36
CA VAL A 179 4.03 -15.72 0.97
C VAL A 179 4.25 -14.67 -0.10
N LEU A 180 4.00 -13.39 0.24
CA LEU A 180 4.20 -12.30 -0.70
C LEU A 180 5.54 -11.60 -0.41
N PRO A 181 6.37 -11.35 -1.44
CA PRO A 181 7.63 -10.63 -1.26
C PRO A 181 7.38 -9.18 -0.83
N ILE A 182 8.44 -8.51 -0.38
CA ILE A 182 8.38 -7.07 -0.13
C ILE A 182 8.04 -6.30 -1.42
N ARG A 183 7.23 -5.26 -1.25
CA ARG A 183 6.89 -4.29 -2.29
C ARG A 183 8.10 -3.41 -2.63
N LYS A 184 8.26 -3.05 -3.90
CA LYS A 184 9.42 -2.30 -4.42
C LYS A 184 9.14 -0.81 -4.63
N GLU A 185 7.91 -0.38 -4.41
CA GLU A 185 7.50 1.01 -4.33
C GLU A 185 8.37 1.73 -3.30
N LYS A 186 8.72 2.98 -3.62
CA LYS A 186 9.56 3.77 -2.72
C LYS A 186 8.84 3.99 -1.37
N PRO A 187 9.45 3.66 -0.22
CA PRO A 187 8.79 3.76 1.07
C PRO A 187 8.70 5.21 1.56
N ILE A 188 7.79 5.45 2.51
CA ILE A 188 7.89 6.60 3.42
C ILE A 188 8.76 6.19 4.61
N VAL A 189 9.73 7.01 4.98
CA VAL A 189 10.63 6.71 6.12
C VAL A 189 10.34 7.68 7.25
N ALA A 190 9.84 7.16 8.37
CA ALA A 190 9.54 7.94 9.56
C ALA A 190 10.59 7.71 10.64
N TYR A 191 11.30 8.77 11.04
CA TYR A 191 12.21 8.77 12.17
C TYR A 191 11.64 9.60 13.31
N GLY A 192 11.51 8.99 14.49
CA GLY A 192 10.99 9.70 15.63
C GLY A 192 11.11 9.00 16.97
N THR A 193 10.23 9.41 17.87
CA THR A 193 10.28 9.08 19.31
C THR A 193 9.54 7.78 19.66
N SER A 194 9.15 7.63 20.92
CA SER A 194 8.23 6.59 21.39
C SER A 194 6.87 6.63 20.67
N ILE A 195 6.41 7.83 20.30
CA ILE A 195 5.16 8.04 19.57
C ILE A 195 5.26 7.45 18.17
N CYS A 196 6.38 7.75 17.46
CA CYS A 196 6.69 7.12 16.17
C CYS A 196 6.74 5.60 16.29
N GLN A 197 7.38 5.07 17.34
CA GLN A 197 7.45 3.63 17.57
C GLN A 197 6.07 2.99 17.82
N GLY A 198 5.10 3.77 18.29
CA GLY A 198 3.70 3.35 18.46
C GLY A 198 3.18 3.40 19.89
N ALA A 199 3.86 4.05 20.83
CA ALA A 199 3.34 4.25 22.18
C ALA A 199 2.25 5.34 22.17
N CYS A 200 0.99 5.09 22.58
CA CYS A 200 0.45 3.88 23.25
C CYS A 200 -0.74 3.28 22.49
N ALA A 201 -0.50 2.89 21.24
CA ALA A 201 -1.46 2.16 20.43
C ALA A 201 -1.91 0.87 21.14
N SER A 202 -3.20 0.57 21.10
CA SER A 202 -3.77 -0.61 21.78
C SER A 202 -3.35 -1.94 21.15
N ARG A 203 -2.88 -1.91 19.90
CA ARG A 203 -2.46 -3.04 19.07
C ARG A 203 -1.58 -2.54 17.90
N PRO A 204 -0.75 -3.39 17.27
CA PRO A 204 0.14 -2.99 16.18
C PRO A 204 -0.52 -2.22 15.06
N GLY A 205 -1.72 -2.61 14.61
CA GLY A 205 -2.41 -1.92 13.52
C GLY A 205 -2.89 -0.50 13.84
N MET A 206 -2.82 -0.08 15.11
CA MET A 206 -3.18 1.27 15.57
C MET A 206 -1.99 2.20 15.75
N ALA A 207 -0.75 1.74 15.58
CA ALA A 207 0.37 2.66 15.46
C ALA A 207 0.12 3.57 14.23
N TRP A 208 0.32 4.88 14.38
CA TRP A 208 -0.03 5.83 13.32
C TRP A 208 0.69 5.54 12.00
N THR A 209 1.93 5.03 12.04
CA THR A 209 2.69 4.61 10.85
C THR A 209 2.00 3.46 10.12
N ASN A 210 1.35 2.55 10.85
CA ASN A 210 0.69 1.37 10.29
C ASN A 210 -0.71 1.72 9.79
N ILE A 211 -1.38 2.71 10.40
CA ILE A 211 -2.60 3.31 9.85
C ILE A 211 -2.25 4.00 8.53
N LEU A 212 -1.18 4.81 8.53
CA LEU A 212 -0.68 5.51 7.35
C LEU A 212 -0.33 4.56 6.21
N GLU A 213 0.38 3.45 6.50
CA GLU A 213 0.70 2.42 5.50
C GLU A 213 -0.55 1.87 4.81
N ARG A 214 -1.61 1.59 5.56
CA ARG A 214 -2.87 1.08 5.00
C ARG A 214 -3.62 2.13 4.20
N ASN A 215 -3.65 3.37 4.67
CA ASN A 215 -4.39 4.44 3.99
C ASN A 215 -3.72 4.86 2.69
N LEU A 216 -2.38 4.94 2.68
CA LEU A 216 -1.60 5.25 1.48
C LEU A 216 -1.43 4.04 0.56
N GLU A 217 -1.61 2.83 1.10
CA GLU A 217 -1.25 1.56 0.46
C GLU A 217 0.21 1.51 -0.02
N ARG A 218 1.11 2.28 0.60
CA ARG A 218 2.54 2.38 0.27
C ARG A 218 3.38 1.92 1.47
N PRO A 219 4.53 1.24 1.27
CA PRO A 219 5.39 0.85 2.38
C PRO A 219 5.77 2.02 3.29
N VAL A 220 5.66 1.83 4.61
CA VAL A 220 6.11 2.79 5.63
C VAL A 220 7.15 2.11 6.51
N ILE A 221 8.33 2.73 6.61
CA ILE A 221 9.42 2.26 7.47
C ILE A 221 9.37 3.05 8.77
N ASN A 222 9.16 2.34 9.87
CA ASN A 222 9.08 2.91 11.20
C ASN A 222 10.43 2.83 11.92
N LEU A 223 11.17 3.94 11.95
CA LEU A 223 12.40 4.12 12.71
C LEU A 223 12.13 4.90 14.01
N GLY A 224 11.03 4.60 14.70
CA GLY A 224 10.75 5.17 16.02
C GLY A 224 11.57 4.51 17.13
N PHE A 225 12.18 5.32 17.98
CA PHE A 225 12.98 4.86 19.12
C PHE A 225 12.56 5.56 20.41
N SER A 226 11.89 4.82 21.29
CA SER A 226 11.39 5.30 22.58
C SER A 226 12.46 5.98 23.42
N GLY A 227 12.23 7.25 23.76
CA GLY A 227 13.17 8.11 24.49
C GLY A 227 14.54 8.35 23.82
N ASN A 228 14.74 7.88 22.58
CA ASN A 228 16.04 7.85 21.91
C ASN A 228 16.07 8.38 20.47
N GLY A 229 14.95 8.64 19.79
CA GLY A 229 15.00 9.34 18.50
C GLY A 229 15.27 10.83 18.69
N LYS A 230 16.51 11.28 18.45
CA LYS A 230 17.00 12.63 18.76
C LYS A 230 17.77 13.29 17.60
N LEU A 231 17.49 12.90 16.35
CA LEU A 231 18.18 13.41 15.15
C LEU A 231 19.69 13.09 15.10
N GLU A 232 20.13 11.98 15.72
CA GLU A 232 21.53 11.54 15.63
C GLU A 232 21.96 11.23 14.20
N MET A 233 23.16 11.70 13.82
CA MET A 233 23.67 11.58 12.45
C MET A 233 23.87 10.13 12.01
N GLU A 234 24.16 9.21 12.91
CA GLU A 234 24.34 7.81 12.59
C GLU A 234 23.01 7.17 12.13
N VAL A 235 21.89 7.60 12.69
CA VAL A 235 20.55 7.17 12.24
C VAL A 235 20.18 7.88 10.93
N ILE A 236 20.48 9.18 10.81
CA ILE A 236 20.26 9.91 9.56
C ILE A 236 21.07 9.29 8.40
N ASP A 237 22.30 8.86 8.66
CA ASP A 237 23.16 8.23 7.66
C ASP A 237 22.55 6.93 7.14
N LEU A 238 22.07 6.07 8.03
CA LEU A 238 21.29 4.88 7.66
C LEU A 238 20.06 5.27 6.84
N MET A 239 19.27 6.25 7.29
CA MET A 239 18.10 6.71 6.54
C MET A 239 18.44 7.11 5.11
N THR A 240 19.59 7.77 4.88
CA THR A 240 19.99 8.19 3.53
C THR A 240 20.27 7.04 2.57
N GLU A 241 20.47 5.81 3.05
CA GLU A 241 20.66 4.62 2.22
C GLU A 241 19.35 4.13 1.59
N ILE A 242 18.20 4.57 2.12
CA ILE A 242 16.87 4.15 1.67
C ILE A 242 16.41 5.03 0.49
N ASP A 243 16.02 4.43 -0.64
CA ASP A 243 15.40 5.18 -1.75
C ASP A 243 13.94 5.49 -1.46
N SER A 244 13.71 6.49 -0.61
CA SER A 244 12.37 6.84 -0.11
C SER A 244 11.59 7.77 -1.06
N LYS A 245 10.26 7.69 -0.95
CA LYS A 245 9.32 8.65 -1.54
C LYS A 245 9.31 9.95 -0.74
N LEU A 246 9.47 9.85 0.58
CA LEU A 246 9.40 10.96 1.53
C LEU A 246 10.09 10.57 2.86
N TYR A 247 10.69 11.56 3.53
CA TYR A 247 11.21 11.45 4.89
C TYR A 247 10.37 12.24 5.89
N ILE A 248 10.14 11.68 7.08
CA ILE A 248 9.52 12.37 8.23
C ILE A 248 10.54 12.41 9.37
N LEU A 249 10.78 13.60 9.91
CA LEU A 249 11.59 13.84 11.09
C LEU A 249 10.70 14.35 12.23
N ASP A 250 10.32 13.44 13.13
CA ASP A 250 9.39 13.66 14.25
C ASP A 250 10.03 13.29 15.59
N CYS A 251 11.10 14.04 15.93
CA CYS A 251 12.02 13.69 17.01
C CYS A 251 11.95 14.63 18.24
N LEU A 252 11.24 15.75 18.14
CA LEU A 252 11.29 16.81 19.17
C LEU A 252 10.92 16.35 20.58
N PRO A 253 9.94 15.45 20.81
CA PRO A 253 9.59 15.02 22.17
C PRO A 253 10.71 14.38 23.00
N ASN A 254 11.81 13.96 22.37
CA ASN A 254 12.96 13.39 23.07
C ASN A 254 14.11 14.39 23.29
N LEU A 255 14.02 15.60 22.73
CA LEU A 255 15.02 16.65 22.86
C LEU A 255 14.79 17.45 24.15
N ASN A 256 15.86 17.82 24.82
CA ASN A 256 15.83 18.72 25.97
C ASN A 256 16.28 20.12 25.53
N PRO A 257 15.41 21.15 25.58
CA PRO A 257 15.72 22.49 25.07
C PRO A 257 16.83 23.23 25.84
N ASN A 258 17.33 22.68 26.96
CA ASN A 258 18.43 23.26 27.72
C ASN A 258 19.79 22.62 27.41
N THR A 259 19.82 21.47 26.75
CA THR A 259 21.07 20.73 26.47
C THR A 259 21.23 20.36 25.00
N ASP A 260 20.13 20.14 24.29
CA ASP A 260 20.12 19.75 22.89
C ASP A 260 19.92 21.01 22.03
N ASP A 261 20.79 21.20 21.04
CA ASP A 261 20.66 22.29 20.07
C ASP A 261 19.74 21.86 18.92
N THR A 262 18.43 22.01 19.13
CA THR A 262 17.39 21.65 18.15
C THR A 262 17.62 22.29 16.79
N TYR A 263 18.11 23.53 16.75
CA TYR A 263 18.38 24.23 15.50
C TYR A 263 19.46 23.50 14.71
N SER A 264 20.65 23.33 15.30
CA SER A 264 21.80 22.72 14.62
C SER A 264 21.52 21.26 14.23
N LEU A 265 20.91 20.47 15.12
CA LEU A 265 20.51 19.08 14.82
C LEU A 265 19.57 19.00 13.60
N THR A 266 18.62 19.92 13.49
CA THR A 266 17.69 19.97 12.35
C THR A 266 18.41 20.34 11.07
N ILE A 267 19.24 21.40 11.09
CA ILE A 267 20.02 21.85 9.93
C ILE A 267 20.88 20.69 9.41
N ASP A 268 21.61 20.03 10.30
CA ASP A 268 22.54 18.95 9.95
C ASP A 268 21.80 17.74 9.38
N ALA A 269 20.70 17.32 10.01
CA ALA A 269 19.88 16.21 9.51
C ALA A 269 19.34 16.48 8.11
N VAL A 270 18.77 17.67 7.88
CA VAL A 270 18.21 18.03 6.57
C VAL A 270 19.29 18.14 5.52
N LYS A 271 20.42 18.80 5.82
CA LYS A 271 21.55 18.91 4.89
C LYS A 271 22.12 17.53 4.56
N LYS A 272 22.26 16.63 5.54
CA LYS A 272 22.76 15.27 5.30
C LYS A 272 21.83 14.46 4.39
N ILE A 273 20.51 14.51 4.63
CA ILE A 273 19.53 13.87 3.74
C ILE A 273 19.62 14.48 2.34
N ARG A 274 19.62 15.80 2.22
CA ARG A 274 19.67 16.51 0.92
C ARG A 274 20.91 16.19 0.10
N LEU A 275 22.07 16.03 0.74
CA LEU A 275 23.31 15.63 0.07
C LEU A 275 23.23 14.26 -0.61
N LYS A 276 22.42 13.33 -0.07
CA LYS A 276 22.29 11.96 -0.58
C LYS A 276 21.00 11.72 -1.36
N ARG A 277 19.95 12.48 -1.06
CA ARG A 277 18.58 12.34 -1.56
C ARG A 277 18.09 13.69 -2.05
N LEU A 278 18.53 14.02 -3.26
CA LEU A 278 18.15 15.24 -3.94
C LEU A 278 16.63 15.27 -4.17
N ASN A 279 16.00 16.40 -3.89
CA ASN A 279 14.59 16.70 -4.14
C ASN A 279 13.54 15.83 -3.42
N VAL A 280 13.91 14.74 -2.73
CA VAL A 280 12.97 13.91 -1.97
C VAL A 280 12.34 14.74 -0.85
N PRO A 281 11.01 14.85 -0.75
CA PRO A 281 10.38 15.65 0.30
C PRO A 281 10.80 15.26 1.72
N ILE A 282 10.98 16.27 2.58
CA ILE A 282 11.26 16.09 4.01
C ILE A 282 10.18 16.84 4.79
N ILE A 283 9.48 16.15 5.67
CA ILE A 283 8.54 16.73 6.64
C ILE A 283 9.27 16.86 7.98
N LEU A 284 9.32 18.09 8.50
CA LEU A 284 9.77 18.40 9.85
C LEU A 284 8.54 18.56 10.75
N THR A 285 8.47 17.82 11.84
CA THR A 285 7.30 17.86 12.73
C THR A 285 7.65 18.52 14.05
N THR A 286 6.88 19.56 14.40
CA THR A 286 7.00 20.22 15.70
C THR A 286 6.56 19.31 16.84
N HIS A 287 6.98 19.61 18.06
CA HIS A 287 6.54 18.89 19.26
C HIS A 287 5.01 18.95 19.43
N ILE A 288 4.40 17.79 19.64
CA ILE A 288 2.93 17.60 19.70
C ILE A 288 2.25 18.34 20.87
N GLY A 289 2.99 18.51 21.97
CA GLY A 289 2.54 19.15 23.21
C GLY A 289 2.47 18.14 24.34
N TYR A 290 2.46 18.62 25.58
CA TYR A 290 2.19 17.76 26.73
C TYR A 290 0.70 17.89 27.11
N ALA A 291 0.07 16.79 27.54
CA ALA A 291 -1.34 16.78 27.92
C ALA A 291 -1.64 17.73 29.10
N ASP A 292 -0.64 18.05 29.90
CA ASP A 292 -0.73 18.89 31.10
C ASP A 292 -0.05 20.26 30.92
N GLU A 293 0.21 20.70 29.70
CA GLU A 293 0.85 21.99 29.43
C GLU A 293 0.07 23.20 29.98
N LEU A 294 -1.26 23.11 30.05
CA LEU A 294 -2.12 24.15 30.62
C LEU A 294 -2.04 24.23 32.15
N THR A 295 -1.59 23.15 32.80
CA THR A 295 -1.47 23.08 34.26
C THR A 295 -0.01 23.07 34.74
N ARG A 296 0.96 22.81 33.83
CA ARG A 296 2.39 22.85 34.10
C ARG A 296 3.12 23.82 33.16
N LYS A 297 3.37 25.03 33.66
CA LYS A 297 4.10 26.10 32.95
C LYS A 297 5.43 25.65 32.33
N LYS A 298 6.22 24.85 33.06
CA LYS A 298 7.52 24.34 32.58
C LYS A 298 7.37 23.51 31.29
N SER A 299 6.38 22.63 31.22
CA SER A 299 6.10 21.81 30.04
C SER A 299 5.74 22.69 28.83
N ALA A 300 4.91 23.71 29.03
CA ALA A 300 4.57 24.66 27.97
C ALA A 300 5.80 25.44 27.48
N GLU A 301 6.65 25.91 28.39
CA GLU A 301 7.88 26.64 28.05
C GLU A 301 8.88 25.77 27.26
N GLU A 302 9.01 24.48 27.60
CA GLU A 302 9.88 23.54 26.88
C GLU A 302 9.39 23.31 25.44
N VAL A 303 8.09 23.04 25.25
CA VAL A 303 7.47 22.86 23.93
C VAL A 303 7.64 24.11 23.06
N ILE A 304 7.41 25.30 23.63
CA ILE A 304 7.57 26.57 22.90
C ILE A 304 9.02 26.75 22.41
N LYS A 305 10.01 26.47 23.26
CA LYS A 305 11.43 26.59 22.89
C LYS A 305 11.81 25.63 21.76
N LEU A 306 11.46 24.35 21.89
CA LEU A 306 11.77 23.33 20.88
C LEU A 306 11.12 23.68 19.53
N ASN A 307 9.84 24.03 19.54
CA ASN A 307 9.10 24.36 18.32
C ASN A 307 9.67 25.61 17.64
N LYS A 308 10.01 26.64 18.43
CA LYS A 308 10.60 27.87 17.89
C LYS A 308 11.93 27.61 17.18
N GLU A 309 12.81 26.80 17.75
CA GLU A 309 14.11 26.50 17.11
C GLU A 309 13.96 25.60 15.88
N LEU A 310 13.01 24.66 15.85
CA LEU A 310 12.69 23.89 14.64
C LEU A 310 12.11 24.79 13.54
N GLU A 311 11.18 25.68 13.87
CA GLU A 311 10.60 26.64 12.93
C GLU A 311 11.66 27.60 12.38
N ARG A 312 12.59 28.04 13.24
CA ARG A 312 13.75 28.84 12.81
C ARG A 312 14.63 28.06 11.84
N ALA A 313 15.00 26.82 12.15
CA ALA A 313 15.80 25.98 11.25
C ALA A 313 15.09 25.76 9.90
N HIS A 314 13.79 25.49 9.91
CA HIS A 314 12.98 25.35 8.69
C HIS A 314 13.02 26.62 7.82
N ASN A 315 12.83 27.79 8.43
CA ASN A 315 12.87 29.07 7.73
C ASN A 315 14.26 29.35 7.14
N ASP A 316 15.32 29.10 7.89
CA ASP A 316 16.70 29.32 7.44
C ASP A 316 17.04 28.37 6.28
N LEU A 317 16.70 27.09 6.35
CA LEU A 317 16.88 26.12 5.25
C LEU A 317 16.16 26.59 3.97
N LYS A 318 14.94 27.10 4.09
CA LYS A 318 14.22 27.69 2.95
C LYS A 318 14.89 28.94 2.42
N SER A 319 15.40 29.80 3.30
CA SER A 319 16.11 31.02 2.91
C SER A 319 17.45 30.73 2.19
N GLU A 320 18.08 29.60 2.50
CA GLU A 320 19.26 29.07 1.81
C GLU A 320 18.91 28.45 0.45
N GLY A 321 17.63 28.40 0.07
CA GLY A 321 17.15 27.89 -1.21
C GLY A 321 16.89 26.38 -1.23
N LEU A 322 16.85 25.71 -0.07
CA LEU A 322 16.47 24.29 -0.06
C LEU A 322 14.96 24.15 -0.23
N GLU A 323 14.58 23.47 -1.31
CA GLU A 323 13.20 23.18 -1.67
C GLU A 323 12.71 21.85 -1.06
N ASN A 324 11.39 21.62 -1.15
CA ASN A 324 10.71 20.40 -0.69
C ASN A 324 10.96 20.08 0.80
N ILE A 325 11.09 21.10 1.65
CA ILE A 325 11.11 20.98 3.11
C ILE A 325 9.81 21.56 3.65
N PHE A 326 9.02 20.68 4.25
CA PHE A 326 7.69 20.97 4.77
C PHE A 326 7.72 20.95 6.30
N LEU A 327 6.83 21.72 6.91
CA LEU A 327 6.74 21.84 8.35
C LEU A 327 5.31 21.49 8.77
N LEU A 328 5.18 20.50 9.65
CA LEU A 328 3.93 20.14 10.30
C LEU A 328 3.89 20.75 11.70
N LYS A 329 2.99 21.72 11.92
CA LYS A 329 2.93 22.45 13.19
C LYS A 329 2.01 21.77 14.20
N LYS A 330 2.26 22.05 15.47
CA LYS A 330 1.50 21.54 16.61
C LYS A 330 0.00 21.82 16.45
N GLN A 331 -0.35 23.00 15.93
CA GLN A 331 -1.73 23.40 15.73
C GLN A 331 -2.43 22.55 14.67
N ASP A 332 -1.70 22.10 13.64
CA ASP A 332 -2.23 21.27 12.56
C ASP A 332 -2.51 19.85 13.03
N LEU A 333 -1.71 19.34 13.99
CA LEU A 333 -1.96 18.05 14.64
C LEU A 333 -3.31 18.04 15.40
N ALA A 334 -3.75 19.20 15.90
CA ALA A 334 -5.04 19.41 16.55
C ALA A 334 -5.33 18.47 17.74
N PHE A 335 -4.32 18.22 18.57
CA PHE A 335 -4.45 17.32 19.72
C PHE A 335 -5.29 17.91 20.86
N GLY A 336 -6.29 17.15 21.31
CA GLY A 336 -7.06 17.41 22.52
C GLY A 336 -6.56 16.62 23.73
N PHE A 337 -7.01 16.99 24.93
CA PHE A 337 -6.61 16.32 26.19
C PHE A 337 -6.96 14.82 26.19
N ASP A 338 -8.15 14.45 25.70
CA ASP A 338 -8.62 13.05 25.67
C ASP A 338 -7.94 12.19 24.59
N MET A 339 -6.97 12.74 23.84
CA MET A 339 -6.19 11.99 22.84
C MET A 339 -4.92 11.37 23.44
N TYR A 340 -4.63 11.59 24.71
CA TYR A 340 -3.46 11.05 25.38
C TYR A 340 -3.81 9.87 26.31
N VAL A 341 -2.86 8.95 26.52
CA VAL A 341 -2.91 7.95 27.59
C VAL A 341 -2.28 8.48 28.87
N ASP A 342 -1.16 9.20 28.72
CA ASP A 342 -0.43 9.82 29.81
C ASP A 342 -0.13 11.30 29.46
N HIS A 343 0.93 11.87 30.01
CA HIS A 343 1.27 13.27 29.74
C HIS A 343 1.82 13.56 28.32
N ILE A 344 2.17 12.55 27.51
CA ILE A 344 2.78 12.74 26.18
C ILE A 344 2.35 11.72 25.12
N HIS A 345 2.02 10.49 25.49
CA HIS A 345 1.75 9.43 24.53
C HIS A 345 0.29 9.45 24.06
N PRO A 346 0.04 9.47 22.73
CA PRO A 346 -1.30 9.35 22.19
C PRO A 346 -1.94 8.00 22.53
N ASN A 347 -3.24 8.01 22.81
CA ASN A 347 -4.09 6.82 22.77
C ASN A 347 -4.53 6.53 21.32
N ASP A 348 -5.38 5.52 21.10
CA ASP A 348 -5.84 5.16 19.76
C ASP A 348 -6.55 6.32 19.02
N TYR A 349 -7.29 7.18 19.72
CA TYR A 349 -7.93 8.34 19.11
C TYR A 349 -6.87 9.35 18.63
N GLY A 350 -5.87 9.62 19.48
CA GLY A 350 -4.73 10.43 19.09
C GLY A 350 -3.92 9.83 17.95
N MET A 351 -3.69 8.51 17.93
CA MET A 351 -2.97 7.83 16.85
C MET A 351 -3.69 7.94 15.50
N VAL A 352 -5.02 7.83 15.48
CA VAL A 352 -5.83 8.03 14.26
C VAL A 352 -5.73 9.47 13.79
N GLN A 353 -5.87 10.45 14.70
CA GLN A 353 -5.69 11.88 14.37
C GLN A 353 -4.30 12.15 13.79
N TYR A 354 -3.26 11.58 14.41
CA TYR A 354 -1.87 11.70 13.94
C TYR A 354 -1.73 11.17 12.50
N ALA A 355 -2.24 9.96 12.24
CA ALA A 355 -2.17 9.34 10.93
C ALA A 355 -2.93 10.13 9.85
N MET A 356 -4.11 10.66 10.18
CA MET A 356 -4.92 11.47 9.26
C MET A 356 -4.20 12.75 8.84
N VAL A 357 -3.64 13.49 9.81
CA VAL A 357 -2.92 14.74 9.53
C VAL A 357 -1.67 14.49 8.68
N TYR A 358 -0.93 13.42 8.96
CA TYR A 358 0.19 13.03 8.11
C TYR A 358 -0.26 12.59 6.72
N GLU A 359 -1.33 11.81 6.61
CA GLU A 359 -1.86 11.39 5.32
C GLU A 359 -2.19 12.59 4.43
N ASP A 360 -2.94 13.56 4.97
CA ASP A 360 -3.35 14.77 4.24
C ASP A 360 -2.12 15.55 3.74
N LEU A 361 -1.17 15.81 4.64
CA LEU A 361 0.07 16.52 4.29
C LEU A 361 0.90 15.73 3.27
N ILE A 362 1.05 14.43 3.45
CA ILE A 362 1.84 13.58 2.55
C ILE A 362 1.22 13.59 1.16
N ARG A 363 -0.09 13.35 1.04
CA ARG A 363 -0.81 13.39 -0.25
C ARG A 363 -0.66 14.75 -0.94
N GLU A 364 -0.69 15.86 -0.19
CA GLU A 364 -0.43 17.18 -0.75
C GLU A 364 1.02 17.32 -1.26
N VAL A 365 1.98 16.86 -0.46
CA VAL A 365 3.42 16.97 -0.73
C VAL A 365 3.83 16.16 -1.96
N ILE A 366 3.42 14.88 -2.02
CA ILE A 366 3.78 13.96 -3.12
C ILE A 366 2.78 14.00 -4.28
N LYS A 367 1.78 14.90 -4.22
CA LYS A 367 0.77 15.14 -5.27
C LYS A 367 -0.04 13.87 -5.60
N GLU A 368 -0.55 13.24 -4.56
CA GLU A 368 -1.36 12.01 -4.57
C GLU A 368 -2.74 12.27 -3.97
N SER A 369 -3.49 13.20 -4.58
CA SER A 369 -4.80 13.60 -4.09
C SER A 369 -5.81 12.46 -4.17
N ILE A 370 -6.68 12.40 -3.16
CA ILE A 370 -7.84 11.52 -3.09
C ILE A 370 -9.11 12.36 -3.20
N GLY A 371 -10.23 11.78 -3.62
CA GLY A 371 -11.52 12.44 -3.59
C GLY A 371 -12.67 11.52 -3.20
N ASP A 372 -13.81 12.11 -2.90
CA ASP A 372 -14.98 11.43 -2.31
C ASP A 372 -15.72 10.47 -3.26
N LEU A 373 -15.34 10.43 -4.55
CA LEU A 373 -15.91 9.51 -5.52
C LEU A 373 -15.06 8.25 -5.60
N SER A 374 -15.69 7.09 -5.77
CA SER A 374 -14.97 5.82 -5.92
C SER A 374 -13.95 5.85 -7.06
N THR A 375 -14.27 6.53 -8.17
CA THR A 375 -13.38 6.73 -9.33
C THR A 375 -12.18 7.66 -9.06
N LYS A 376 -12.16 8.34 -7.92
CA LYS A 376 -11.09 9.24 -7.45
C LYS A 376 -10.36 8.70 -6.21
N ALA A 377 -10.70 7.49 -5.77
CA ALA A 377 -10.15 6.87 -4.57
C ALA A 377 -9.23 5.71 -4.95
N PRO A 378 -7.90 5.95 -5.07
CA PRO A 378 -6.95 4.95 -5.54
C PRO A 378 -6.99 3.70 -4.65
N LYS A 379 -7.12 2.52 -5.26
CA LYS A 379 -7.11 1.24 -4.54
C LYS A 379 -6.59 0.09 -5.41
N THR A 380 -6.00 -0.89 -4.74
CA THR A 380 -5.68 -2.21 -5.31
C THR A 380 -6.93 -3.03 -5.64
N GLN A 381 -6.77 -4.15 -6.36
CA GLN A 381 -7.85 -5.11 -6.65
C GLN A 381 -7.30 -6.51 -6.94
N SER A 382 -8.14 -7.53 -6.87
CA SER A 382 -7.82 -8.91 -7.25
C SER A 382 -9.02 -9.66 -7.85
N ARG A 383 -9.88 -8.95 -8.59
CA ARG A 383 -11.14 -9.47 -9.18
C ARG A 383 -10.91 -10.56 -10.22
N ASP A 384 -9.74 -10.59 -10.84
CA ASP A 384 -9.40 -11.50 -11.94
C ASP A 384 -8.24 -12.46 -11.57
N ILE A 385 -8.17 -12.83 -10.30
CA ILE A 385 -7.09 -13.64 -9.71
C ILE A 385 -6.86 -15.00 -10.41
N ASP A 386 -7.89 -15.56 -11.08
CA ASP A 386 -7.77 -16.79 -11.87
C ASP A 386 -6.95 -16.60 -13.14
N VAL A 387 -6.90 -15.38 -13.65
CA VAL A 387 -6.22 -15.03 -14.91
C VAL A 387 -4.82 -14.51 -14.62
N TYR A 388 -4.68 -13.62 -13.65
CA TYR A 388 -3.39 -13.03 -13.28
C TYR A 388 -3.41 -12.47 -11.85
N LYS A 389 -2.21 -12.30 -11.28
CA LYS A 389 -2.03 -11.67 -9.97
C LYS A 389 -1.71 -10.19 -10.16
N TRP A 390 -2.61 -9.35 -9.69
CA TRP A 390 -2.58 -7.91 -9.92
C TRP A 390 -1.31 -7.25 -9.38
N GLU A 391 -0.96 -7.52 -8.12
CA GLU A 391 0.24 -6.93 -7.51
C GLU A 391 1.52 -7.42 -8.18
N GLU A 392 1.63 -8.72 -8.50
CA GLU A 392 2.81 -9.25 -9.19
C GLU A 392 3.04 -8.56 -10.53
N ARG A 393 1.97 -8.37 -11.32
CA ARG A 393 2.05 -7.63 -12.59
C ARG A 393 2.51 -6.18 -12.41
N HIS A 394 2.04 -5.51 -11.35
CA HIS A 394 2.49 -4.16 -11.00
C HIS A 394 4.00 -4.15 -10.68
N GLN A 395 4.47 -5.09 -9.84
CA GLN A 395 5.89 -5.22 -9.51
C GLN A 395 6.76 -5.54 -10.75
N ASP A 396 6.26 -6.35 -11.68
CA ASP A 396 6.93 -6.64 -12.95
C ASP A 396 7.07 -5.38 -13.82
N ILE A 397 6.04 -4.54 -13.89
CA ILE A 397 6.11 -3.26 -14.62
C ILE A 397 7.16 -2.34 -13.99
N LEU A 398 7.20 -2.23 -12.67
CA LEU A 398 8.21 -1.40 -11.98
C LEU A 398 9.64 -1.86 -12.32
N GLU A 399 9.87 -3.17 -12.42
CA GLU A 399 11.19 -3.69 -12.82
C GLU A 399 11.49 -3.47 -14.30
N LEU A 400 10.53 -3.78 -15.18
CA LEU A 400 10.69 -3.56 -16.62
C LEU A 400 11.00 -2.10 -16.92
N ASN A 401 10.32 -1.15 -16.26
CA ASN A 401 10.55 0.28 -16.45
C ASN A 401 11.94 0.75 -16.01
N LYS A 402 12.57 0.05 -15.05
CA LYS A 402 13.95 0.34 -14.64
C LYS A 402 14.98 -0.23 -15.61
N VAL A 403 14.70 -1.40 -16.19
CA VAL A 403 15.63 -2.11 -17.08
C VAL A 403 15.58 -1.57 -18.50
N ASP A 404 14.38 -1.27 -18.99
CA ASP A 404 14.10 -0.78 -20.34
C ASP A 404 13.06 0.34 -20.21
N GLU A 405 13.42 1.61 -20.43
CA GLU A 405 12.47 2.71 -20.26
C GLU A 405 11.41 2.70 -21.40
N PRO A 406 10.10 2.75 -21.10
CA PRO A 406 9.08 2.70 -22.14
C PRO A 406 8.94 4.05 -22.84
N LYS A 407 8.94 4.04 -24.18
CA LYS A 407 8.65 5.25 -24.97
C LYS A 407 7.17 5.61 -24.96
N ILE A 408 6.32 4.59 -25.08
CA ILE A 408 4.87 4.73 -25.11
C ILE A 408 4.25 3.81 -24.05
N CYS A 409 3.54 4.38 -23.09
CA CYS A 409 2.79 3.61 -22.08
C CYS A 409 1.33 3.46 -22.52
N LEU A 410 0.88 2.25 -22.84
CA LEU A 410 -0.51 1.97 -23.19
C LEU A 410 -1.28 1.43 -21.99
N PHE A 411 -2.00 2.32 -21.30
CA PHE A 411 -2.84 1.99 -20.16
C PHE A 411 -4.22 1.52 -20.62
N GLY A 412 -4.71 0.46 -19.98
CA GLY A 412 -6.09 0.04 -20.12
C GLY A 412 -6.47 -1.11 -19.22
N ASP A 413 -7.60 -1.72 -19.52
CA ASP A 413 -8.16 -2.84 -18.78
C ASP A 413 -7.79 -4.20 -19.41
N SER A 414 -8.66 -5.20 -19.28
CA SER A 414 -8.52 -6.53 -19.87
C SER A 414 -8.36 -6.49 -21.40
N ILE A 415 -8.93 -5.48 -22.08
CA ILE A 415 -8.78 -5.34 -23.53
C ILE A 415 -7.31 -5.12 -23.90
N ILE A 416 -6.58 -4.31 -23.12
CA ILE A 416 -5.15 -4.09 -23.35
C ILE A 416 -4.33 -5.25 -22.76
N ASN A 417 -4.68 -5.75 -21.58
CA ASN A 417 -3.97 -6.88 -20.96
C ASN A 417 -3.91 -8.10 -21.90
N PHE A 418 -5.04 -8.44 -22.53
CA PHE A 418 -5.14 -9.60 -23.42
C PHE A 418 -4.62 -9.36 -24.84
N TRP A 419 -4.12 -8.16 -25.15
CA TRP A 419 -3.55 -7.89 -26.46
C TRP A 419 -2.24 -8.67 -26.67
N GLY A 420 -1.34 -8.64 -25.67
CA GLY A 420 -0.03 -9.30 -25.70
C GLY A 420 1.05 -8.42 -25.08
N GLY A 421 2.32 -8.76 -25.30
CA GLY A 421 3.45 -7.97 -24.80
C GLY A 421 3.82 -8.24 -23.35
N GLU A 422 4.78 -7.46 -22.85
CA GLU A 422 5.31 -7.59 -21.49
C GLU A 422 4.67 -6.56 -20.53
N PRO A 423 4.38 -6.95 -19.27
CA PRO A 423 4.52 -8.29 -18.71
C PRO A 423 3.56 -9.29 -19.36
N VAL A 424 4.01 -10.53 -19.52
CA VAL A 424 3.24 -11.58 -20.23
C VAL A 424 2.02 -11.97 -19.38
N SER A 425 0.85 -12.01 -20.03
CA SER A 425 -0.38 -12.54 -19.44
C SER A 425 -0.60 -13.99 -19.84
N THR A 426 -1.35 -14.76 -19.03
CA THR A 426 -1.79 -16.13 -19.36
C THR A 426 -2.67 -16.17 -20.61
N ILE A 427 -3.34 -15.05 -20.92
CA ILE A 427 -4.18 -14.86 -22.10
C ILE A 427 -3.55 -13.79 -22.99
N ALA A 428 -3.21 -14.16 -24.24
CA ALA A 428 -2.79 -13.23 -25.29
C ALA A 428 -3.53 -13.56 -26.59
N ARG A 429 -4.39 -12.64 -27.03
CA ARG A 429 -5.32 -12.79 -28.16
C ARG A 429 -4.87 -12.03 -29.42
N GLY A 430 -3.97 -11.05 -29.28
CA GLY A 430 -3.50 -10.19 -30.37
C GLY A 430 -1.98 -10.16 -30.53
N GLN A 431 -1.27 -11.21 -30.08
CA GLN A 431 0.20 -11.24 -29.97
C GLN A 431 0.91 -10.90 -31.29
N ASP A 432 0.36 -11.32 -32.43
CA ASP A 432 0.92 -11.02 -33.75
C ASP A 432 0.87 -9.54 -34.11
N SER A 433 -0.23 -8.86 -33.80
CA SER A 433 -0.34 -7.40 -33.95
C SER A 433 0.49 -6.65 -32.90
N TRP A 434 0.66 -7.22 -31.70
CA TRP A 434 1.56 -6.65 -30.70
C TRP A 434 3.01 -6.68 -31.18
N ASP A 435 3.52 -7.85 -31.57
CA ASP A 435 4.91 -8.05 -31.98
C ASP A 435 5.21 -7.40 -33.33
N GLY A 436 4.26 -7.42 -34.26
CA GLY A 436 4.44 -6.87 -35.61
C GLY A 436 4.28 -5.35 -35.70
N ILE A 437 3.59 -4.72 -34.76
CA ILE A 437 3.20 -3.30 -34.85
C ILE A 437 3.58 -2.53 -33.57
N LEU A 438 3.01 -2.89 -32.42
CA LEU A 438 3.12 -2.09 -31.20
C LEU A 438 4.51 -2.14 -30.56
N LYS A 439 5.12 -3.33 -30.49
CA LYS A 439 6.47 -3.52 -29.97
C LYS A 439 7.53 -2.75 -30.77
N PRO A 440 7.56 -2.80 -32.13
CA PRO A 440 8.44 -1.95 -32.95
C PRO A 440 8.30 -0.44 -32.70
N LEU A 441 7.11 0.03 -32.33
CA LEU A 441 6.85 1.44 -31.98
C LEU A 441 7.33 1.82 -30.57
N GLY A 442 7.81 0.85 -29.77
CA GLY A 442 8.25 1.07 -28.40
C GLY A 442 7.09 1.17 -27.40
N VAL A 443 5.95 0.54 -27.70
CA VAL A 443 4.79 0.48 -26.79
C VAL A 443 4.99 -0.60 -25.73
N ARG A 444 4.75 -0.23 -24.47
CA ARG A 444 4.66 -1.17 -23.34
C ARG A 444 3.22 -1.33 -22.86
N ASN A 445 2.88 -2.55 -22.44
CA ASN A 445 1.56 -2.91 -21.98
C ASN A 445 1.37 -2.51 -20.50
N PHE A 446 0.54 -1.51 -20.25
CA PHE A 446 0.07 -1.11 -18.92
C PHE A 446 -1.40 -1.51 -18.69
N GLY A 447 -1.85 -2.57 -19.38
CA GLY A 447 -3.18 -3.15 -19.33
C GLY A 447 -3.33 -4.17 -18.21
N PHE A 448 -4.43 -4.08 -17.44
CA PHE A 448 -4.72 -4.96 -16.30
C PHE A 448 -6.18 -5.41 -16.37
N GLY A 449 -6.46 -6.71 -16.27
CA GLY A 449 -7.84 -7.20 -16.26
C GLY A 449 -8.68 -6.57 -15.15
N TRP A 450 -9.95 -6.27 -15.42
CA TRP A 450 -10.86 -5.64 -14.44
C TRP A 450 -10.45 -4.27 -13.89
N ASP A 451 -9.34 -3.67 -14.32
CA ASP A 451 -8.96 -2.34 -13.87
C ASP A 451 -10.10 -1.36 -14.19
N ARG A 452 -10.45 -0.60 -13.16
CA ARG A 452 -11.25 0.61 -13.24
C ARG A 452 -10.34 1.82 -13.14
N ILE A 453 -10.89 3.01 -13.37
CA ILE A 453 -10.13 4.28 -13.33
C ILE A 453 -9.33 4.42 -12.03
N GLU A 454 -9.92 4.08 -10.89
CA GLU A 454 -9.27 4.22 -9.60
C GLU A 454 -8.15 3.19 -9.36
N ASN A 455 -8.17 2.05 -10.05
CA ASN A 455 -7.07 1.09 -10.00
C ASN A 455 -5.87 1.61 -10.80
N VAL A 456 -6.10 2.21 -11.97
CA VAL A 456 -5.05 2.88 -12.72
C VAL A 456 -4.50 4.09 -11.97
N LEU A 457 -5.36 4.86 -11.30
CA LEU A 457 -4.93 5.98 -10.45
C LEU A 457 -4.01 5.51 -9.33
N TRP A 458 -4.32 4.37 -8.69
CA TRP A 458 -3.43 3.75 -7.71
C TRP A 458 -2.06 3.44 -8.33
N ARG A 459 -2.02 2.78 -9.48
CA ARG A 459 -0.77 2.39 -10.15
C ARG A 459 0.09 3.60 -10.55
N VAL A 460 -0.55 4.66 -11.03
CA VAL A 460 0.11 5.94 -11.31
C VAL A 460 0.70 6.54 -10.03
N TYR A 461 -0.01 6.47 -8.91
CA TYR A 461 0.51 6.93 -7.61
C TYR A 461 1.66 6.05 -7.11
N HIS A 462 1.65 4.76 -7.44
CA HIS A 462 2.62 3.75 -6.98
C HIS A 462 3.76 3.53 -7.98
N ASP A 463 4.34 4.63 -8.46
CA ASP A 463 5.64 4.67 -9.14
C ASP A 463 5.70 4.08 -10.57
N GLU A 464 4.58 3.62 -11.16
CA GLU A 464 4.59 3.08 -12.55
C GLU A 464 5.02 4.11 -13.61
N LEU A 465 4.89 5.40 -13.32
CA LEU A 465 5.31 6.50 -14.20
C LEU A 465 6.51 7.28 -13.66
N ASP A 466 7.23 6.75 -12.67
CA ASP A 466 8.33 7.46 -12.03
C ASP A 466 9.69 6.95 -12.58
N GLY A 467 10.69 7.83 -12.62
CA GLY A 467 12.08 7.46 -12.92
C GLY A 467 12.48 7.45 -14.40
N TYR A 468 11.56 7.74 -15.32
CA TYR A 468 11.81 7.83 -16.76
C TYR A 468 10.92 8.90 -17.40
N GLN A 469 11.14 9.23 -18.68
CA GLN A 469 10.34 10.21 -19.41
C GLN A 469 9.71 9.59 -20.67
N ALA A 470 8.43 9.23 -20.60
CA ALA A 470 7.70 8.71 -21.76
C ALA A 470 7.56 9.80 -22.84
N GLU A 471 7.57 9.42 -24.11
CA GLU A 471 7.18 10.32 -25.20
C GLU A 471 5.66 10.51 -25.23
N GLN A 472 4.92 9.42 -24.98
CA GLN A 472 3.47 9.42 -25.04
C GLN A 472 2.85 8.46 -24.00
N ILE A 473 1.75 8.91 -23.39
CA ILE A 473 0.87 8.09 -22.56
C ILE A 473 -0.45 7.93 -23.29
N ILE A 474 -0.85 6.69 -23.56
CA ILE A 474 -2.12 6.35 -24.21
C ILE A 474 -3.05 5.75 -23.16
N LEU A 475 -4.24 6.32 -23.01
CA LEU A 475 -5.23 5.91 -22.01
C LEU A 475 -6.50 5.38 -22.68
N MET A 476 -6.78 4.10 -22.47
CA MET A 476 -8.03 3.45 -22.88
C MET A 476 -8.62 2.71 -21.67
N ILE A 477 -9.27 3.45 -20.77
CA ILE A 477 -9.80 2.95 -19.50
C ILE A 477 -11.21 3.47 -19.24
N GLY A 478 -12.01 2.68 -18.52
CA GLY A 478 -13.33 3.07 -18.04
C GLY A 478 -14.45 2.11 -18.41
N THR A 479 -14.20 1.10 -19.26
CA THR A 479 -15.23 0.11 -19.64
C THR A 479 -15.80 -0.63 -18.42
N ASN A 480 -14.94 -0.92 -17.43
CA ASN A 480 -15.30 -1.60 -16.19
C ASN A 480 -16.01 -0.69 -15.19
N ASN A 481 -16.05 0.62 -15.41
CA ASN A 481 -16.80 1.56 -14.57
C ASN A 481 -18.27 1.71 -15.02
N ILE A 482 -18.60 1.38 -16.28
CA ILE A 482 -19.92 1.63 -16.90
C ILE A 482 -21.11 1.06 -16.10
N ASN A 483 -20.93 -0.07 -15.42
CA ASN A 483 -22.01 -0.71 -14.67
C ASN A 483 -22.07 -0.30 -13.19
N PHE A 484 -21.11 0.50 -12.71
CA PHE A 484 -20.98 0.84 -11.28
C PHE A 484 -20.99 2.34 -11.02
N ASN A 485 -20.70 3.15 -12.04
CA ASN A 485 -20.55 4.58 -11.93
C ASN A 485 -21.39 5.29 -12.99
N SER A 486 -21.89 6.47 -12.64
CA SER A 486 -22.49 7.39 -13.59
C SER A 486 -21.44 7.97 -14.54
N ASP A 487 -21.86 8.44 -15.72
CA ASP A 487 -20.98 9.15 -16.66
C ASP A 487 -20.24 10.32 -15.99
N THR A 488 -20.89 11.05 -15.08
CA THR A 488 -20.28 12.17 -14.36
C THR A 488 -19.13 11.70 -13.47
N GLU A 489 -19.29 10.59 -12.76
CA GLU A 489 -18.23 10.00 -11.91
C GLU A 489 -17.08 9.46 -12.76
N ILE A 490 -17.38 8.84 -13.90
CA ILE A 490 -16.38 8.37 -14.86
C ILE A 490 -15.55 9.55 -15.38
N ILE A 491 -16.18 10.64 -15.83
CA ILE A 491 -15.49 11.82 -16.34
C ILE A 491 -14.63 12.49 -15.25
N LYS A 492 -15.14 12.65 -14.03
CA LYS A 492 -14.36 13.19 -12.90
C LYS A 492 -13.19 12.30 -12.48
N GLY A 493 -13.35 10.98 -12.59
CA GLY A 493 -12.26 10.03 -12.39
C GLY A 493 -11.17 10.20 -13.44
N LEU A 494 -11.55 10.23 -14.72
CA LEU A 494 -10.61 10.42 -15.84
C LEU A 494 -9.88 11.76 -15.74
N GLU A 495 -10.58 12.85 -15.37
CA GLU A 495 -9.97 14.16 -15.10
C GLU A 495 -8.86 14.06 -14.04
N THR A 496 -9.16 13.37 -12.93
CA THR A 496 -8.21 13.15 -11.83
C THR A 496 -7.01 12.34 -12.30
N LEU A 497 -7.24 11.27 -13.08
CA LEU A 497 -6.20 10.42 -13.63
C LEU A 497 -5.29 11.17 -14.61
N ILE A 498 -5.86 11.95 -15.53
CA ILE A 498 -5.09 12.76 -16.50
C ILE A 498 -4.18 13.75 -15.75
N ARG A 499 -4.70 14.42 -14.72
CA ARG A 499 -3.90 15.35 -13.91
C ARG A 499 -2.79 14.65 -13.14
N ALA A 500 -3.07 13.48 -12.56
CA ALA A 500 -2.06 12.65 -11.89
C ALA A 500 -0.92 12.25 -12.84
N ILE A 501 -1.26 11.91 -14.09
CA ILE A 501 -0.30 11.57 -15.14
C ILE A 501 0.52 12.79 -15.55
N LYS A 502 -0.10 13.95 -15.80
CA LYS A 502 0.62 15.20 -16.15
C LYS A 502 1.64 15.61 -15.10
N ILE A 503 1.35 15.39 -13.82
CA ILE A 503 2.27 15.72 -12.73
C ILE A 503 3.53 14.86 -12.80
N ARG A 504 3.39 13.56 -13.11
CA ARG A 504 4.50 12.59 -13.15
C ARG A 504 5.25 12.61 -14.48
N GLN A 505 4.54 12.90 -15.56
CA GLN A 505 5.02 12.88 -16.94
C GLN A 505 4.74 14.24 -17.63
N PRO A 506 5.31 15.36 -17.12
CA PRO A 506 4.95 16.72 -17.56
C PRO A 506 5.33 17.05 -19.00
N LYS A 507 6.19 16.23 -19.63
CA LYS A 507 6.64 16.41 -21.01
C LYS A 507 6.00 15.42 -21.99
N SER A 508 5.25 14.43 -21.51
CA SER A 508 4.64 13.42 -22.37
C SER A 508 3.37 13.95 -23.02
N LYS A 509 3.15 13.56 -24.28
CA LYS A 509 1.84 13.73 -24.91
C LYS A 509 0.86 12.74 -24.28
N ILE A 510 -0.36 13.17 -23.99
CA ILE A 510 -1.42 12.27 -23.52
C ILE A 510 -2.45 12.11 -24.63
N LEU A 511 -2.74 10.85 -24.98
CA LEU A 511 -3.76 10.47 -25.95
C LEU A 511 -4.83 9.63 -25.26
N MET A 512 -6.05 10.15 -25.22
CA MET A 512 -7.24 9.43 -24.82
C MET A 512 -7.79 8.64 -26.02
N ILE A 513 -7.99 7.35 -25.84
CA ILE A 513 -8.74 6.50 -26.77
C ILE A 513 -10.14 6.31 -26.21
N GLY A 514 -11.16 6.55 -27.03
CA GLY A 514 -12.55 6.28 -26.66
C GLY A 514 -12.74 4.83 -26.24
N ILE A 515 -13.64 4.59 -25.27
CA ILE A 515 -14.00 3.23 -24.84
C ILE A 515 -14.53 2.47 -26.07
N LEU A 516 -13.99 1.27 -26.30
CA LEU A 516 -14.41 0.43 -27.41
C LEU A 516 -15.87 -0.02 -27.26
N PRO A 517 -16.62 -0.19 -28.37
CA PRO A 517 -17.98 -0.68 -28.34
C PRO A 517 -18.02 -2.14 -27.85
N ARG A 518 -19.10 -2.50 -27.17
CA ARG A 518 -19.36 -3.86 -26.68
C ARG A 518 -20.85 -4.17 -26.77
N THR A 519 -21.18 -5.45 -26.90
CA THR A 519 -22.55 -5.93 -27.11
C THR A 519 -23.53 -5.34 -26.10
N GLY A 520 -24.58 -4.70 -26.61
CA GLY A 520 -25.70 -4.19 -25.82
C GLY A 520 -25.41 -2.88 -25.07
N LYS A 521 -24.25 -2.25 -25.28
CA LYS A 521 -23.86 -0.99 -24.65
C LYS A 521 -23.37 0.06 -25.65
N GLU A 522 -23.46 -0.21 -26.96
CA GLU A 522 -22.90 0.62 -28.03
C GLU A 522 -23.41 2.06 -27.97
N LYS A 523 -24.73 2.25 -27.79
CA LYS A 523 -25.33 3.60 -27.67
C LYS A 523 -24.79 4.36 -26.45
N LEU A 524 -24.76 3.70 -25.29
CA LEU A 524 -24.27 4.28 -24.05
C LEU A 524 -22.79 4.69 -24.17
N ILE A 525 -21.96 3.80 -24.73
CA ILE A 525 -20.54 4.05 -24.95
C ILE A 525 -20.32 5.19 -25.95
N LYS A 526 -21.12 5.25 -27.02
CA LYS A 526 -21.08 6.36 -27.97
C LYS A 526 -21.36 7.70 -27.29
N GLU A 527 -22.37 7.77 -26.43
CA GLU A 527 -22.72 8.98 -25.67
C GLU A 527 -21.62 9.35 -24.66
N LEU A 528 -21.06 8.36 -23.96
CA LEU A 528 -19.95 8.57 -23.02
C LEU A 528 -18.67 9.04 -23.72
N ASN A 529 -18.35 8.49 -24.90
CA ASN A 529 -17.19 8.91 -25.69
C ASN A 529 -17.27 10.36 -26.15
N LEU A 530 -18.48 10.92 -26.35
CA LEU A 530 -18.63 12.36 -26.60
C LEU A 530 -18.20 13.20 -25.39
N LYS A 531 -18.54 12.75 -24.17
CA LYS A 531 -18.14 13.40 -22.92
C LYS A 531 -16.63 13.25 -22.68
N ILE A 532 -16.04 12.11 -23.00
CA ILE A 532 -14.59 11.90 -22.92
C ILE A 532 -13.87 12.82 -23.91
N ALA A 533 -14.38 12.98 -25.13
CA ALA A 533 -13.83 13.93 -26.09
C ALA A 533 -13.89 15.38 -25.59
N GLN A 534 -14.99 15.78 -24.95
CA GLN A 534 -15.11 17.10 -24.31
C GLN A 534 -14.11 17.27 -23.17
N LEU A 535 -13.96 16.27 -22.31
CA LEU A 535 -12.94 16.27 -21.25
C LEU A 535 -11.54 16.42 -21.83
N ALA A 536 -11.21 15.72 -22.91
CA ALA A 536 -9.89 15.80 -23.54
C ALA A 536 -9.57 17.23 -24.01
N VAL A 537 -10.55 17.94 -24.58
CA VAL A 537 -10.40 19.36 -24.94
C VAL A 537 -10.18 20.22 -23.69
N LEU A 538 -10.97 20.02 -22.63
CA LEU A 538 -10.84 20.78 -21.37
C LEU A 538 -9.48 20.58 -20.70
N GLU A 539 -8.96 19.36 -20.77
CA GLU A 539 -7.65 19.01 -20.24
C GLU A 539 -6.51 19.24 -21.25
N ALA A 540 -6.77 19.80 -22.44
CA ALA A 540 -5.75 20.02 -23.47
C ALA A 540 -4.92 18.76 -23.78
N VAL A 541 -5.59 17.62 -23.92
CA VAL A 541 -5.01 16.33 -24.34
C VAL A 541 -5.68 15.84 -25.63
N ASP A 542 -5.02 14.95 -26.36
CA ASP A 542 -5.57 14.41 -27.60
C ASP A 542 -6.67 13.39 -27.33
N PHE A 543 -7.66 13.31 -28.22
CA PHE A 543 -8.67 12.26 -28.25
C PHE A 543 -8.78 11.64 -29.63
N ARG A 544 -8.86 10.30 -29.70
CA ARG A 544 -9.14 9.57 -30.94
C ARG A 544 -10.11 8.41 -30.71
N LYS A 545 -10.84 8.05 -31.76
CA LYS A 545 -11.61 6.82 -31.87
C LYS A 545 -10.88 5.88 -32.83
N ILE A 546 -10.81 4.59 -32.48
CA ILE A 546 -10.16 3.55 -33.30
C ILE A 546 -11.09 2.37 -33.59
N ASP A 547 -12.37 2.52 -33.27
CA ASP A 547 -13.37 1.46 -33.22
C ASP A 547 -14.28 1.39 -34.47
N ASP A 548 -14.19 2.35 -35.40
CA ASP A 548 -15.12 2.43 -36.54
C ASP A 548 -15.14 1.14 -37.40
N GLN A 549 -14.00 0.46 -37.54
CA GLN A 549 -13.89 -0.81 -38.29
C GLN A 549 -14.32 -2.05 -37.48
N LEU A 550 -14.61 -1.89 -36.18
CA LEU A 550 -15.17 -2.94 -35.34
C LEU A 550 -16.70 -2.97 -35.40
N LEU A 551 -17.32 -2.02 -36.09
CA LEU A 551 -18.77 -1.85 -36.18
C LEU A 551 -19.31 -2.26 -37.56
N LEU A 552 -20.50 -2.82 -37.57
CA LEU A 552 -21.34 -2.95 -38.76
C LEU A 552 -21.93 -1.58 -39.15
N LYS A 553 -22.48 -1.48 -40.37
CA LYS A 553 -23.09 -0.22 -40.87
C LYS A 553 -24.23 0.32 -40.00
N ASN A 554 -24.89 -0.54 -39.23
CA ASN A 554 -25.95 -0.16 -38.30
C ASN A 554 -25.43 0.35 -36.93
N GLY A 555 -24.10 0.39 -36.73
CA GLY A 555 -23.46 0.86 -35.50
C GLY A 555 -23.42 -0.16 -34.37
N ILE A 556 -23.79 -1.41 -34.62
CA ILE A 556 -23.61 -2.55 -33.70
C ILE A 556 -22.24 -3.17 -33.94
N ILE A 557 -21.63 -3.77 -32.93
CA ILE A 557 -20.35 -4.49 -33.12
C ILE A 557 -20.47 -5.58 -34.18
N ASN A 558 -19.39 -5.80 -34.91
CA ASN A 558 -19.24 -6.98 -35.74
C ASN A 558 -18.75 -8.13 -34.85
N ASP A 559 -19.67 -8.97 -34.39
CA ASP A 559 -19.39 -10.10 -33.47
C ASP A 559 -18.24 -11.01 -33.94
N SER A 560 -18.01 -11.13 -35.25
CA SER A 560 -16.91 -11.93 -35.80
C SER A 560 -15.51 -11.41 -35.44
N LEU A 561 -15.39 -10.17 -34.94
CA LEU A 561 -14.13 -9.56 -34.50
C LEU A 561 -13.91 -9.64 -32.98
N PHE A 562 -14.83 -10.25 -32.24
CA PHE A 562 -14.79 -10.38 -30.79
C PHE A 562 -14.88 -11.84 -30.35
N THR A 563 -14.41 -12.14 -29.15
CA THR A 563 -14.55 -13.48 -28.56
C THR A 563 -15.81 -13.63 -27.72
N ASP A 564 -16.24 -12.55 -27.08
CA ASP A 564 -17.32 -12.54 -26.07
C ASP A 564 -18.16 -11.25 -26.11
N GLY A 565 -18.06 -10.50 -27.21
CA GLY A 565 -18.74 -9.22 -27.38
C GLY A 565 -18.13 -8.04 -26.60
N LEU A 566 -16.99 -8.24 -25.91
CA LEU A 566 -16.21 -7.19 -25.25
C LEU A 566 -14.76 -7.19 -25.73
N HIS A 567 -14.13 -8.36 -25.73
CA HIS A 567 -12.71 -8.48 -26.05
C HIS A 567 -12.52 -8.81 -27.53
N PRO A 568 -11.69 -8.03 -28.25
CA PRO A 568 -11.32 -8.35 -29.62
C PRO A 568 -10.69 -9.75 -29.73
N ASN A 569 -10.92 -10.42 -30.85
CA ASN A 569 -10.14 -11.60 -31.21
C ASN A 569 -8.89 -11.18 -32.01
N ARG A 570 -8.14 -12.14 -32.53
CA ARG A 570 -6.92 -11.89 -33.32
C ARG A 570 -7.14 -10.88 -34.46
N GLU A 571 -8.22 -11.01 -35.23
CA GLU A 571 -8.51 -10.11 -36.35
C GLU A 571 -8.91 -8.71 -35.85
N GLY A 572 -9.73 -8.64 -34.80
CA GLY A 572 -10.09 -7.38 -34.16
C GLY A 572 -8.88 -6.61 -33.63
N TYR A 573 -7.94 -7.29 -32.96
CA TYR A 573 -6.69 -6.69 -32.49
C TYR A 573 -5.78 -6.24 -33.64
N MET A 574 -5.70 -6.99 -34.74
CA MET A 574 -4.96 -6.57 -35.93
C MET A 574 -5.52 -5.28 -36.53
N ILE A 575 -6.84 -5.11 -36.55
CA ILE A 575 -7.50 -3.86 -36.99
C ILE A 575 -7.12 -2.71 -36.06
N LEU A 576 -7.28 -2.90 -34.75
CA LEU A 576 -6.95 -1.89 -33.74
C LEU A 576 -5.47 -1.49 -33.79
N GLY A 577 -4.56 -2.45 -33.97
CA GLY A 577 -3.12 -2.22 -34.04
C GLY A 577 -2.76 -1.30 -35.21
N LYS A 578 -3.33 -1.56 -36.39
CA LYS A 578 -3.14 -0.70 -37.58
C LYS A 578 -3.74 0.70 -37.41
N GLN A 579 -4.86 0.85 -36.70
CA GLN A 579 -5.40 2.19 -36.41
C GLN A 579 -4.50 2.94 -35.44
N LEU A 580 -4.02 2.28 -34.39
CA LEU A 580 -3.15 2.89 -33.40
C LEU A 580 -1.79 3.27 -34.00
N GLU A 581 -1.22 2.42 -34.85
CA GLU A 581 0.00 2.72 -35.63
C GLU A 581 -0.12 4.02 -36.41
N ARG A 582 -1.21 4.20 -37.17
CA ARG A 582 -1.46 5.44 -37.93
C ARG A 582 -1.47 6.65 -37.02
N ILE A 583 -2.17 6.57 -35.89
CA ILE A 583 -2.28 7.68 -34.93
C ILE A 583 -0.94 8.00 -34.26
N ILE A 584 -0.12 6.99 -33.96
CA ILE A 584 1.20 7.18 -33.33
C ILE A 584 2.20 7.78 -34.33
N ILE A 585 2.14 7.38 -35.60
CA ILE A 585 3.07 7.82 -36.65
C ILE A 585 2.68 9.19 -37.23
N ASP A 586 1.39 9.49 -37.38
CA ASP A 586 0.88 10.77 -37.88
C ASP A 586 1.11 11.88 -36.82
N LYS A 587 2.35 12.37 -36.73
CA LYS A 587 2.81 13.42 -35.79
C LYS A 587 2.50 14.84 -36.27
#